data_AF-A0A087VJ96-F1
#
_entry.id   AF-A0A087VJ96-F1
#
_cell.length_a   1.000
_cell.length_b   1.000
_cell.length_c   1.000
_cell.angle_alpha   90.00
_cell.angle_beta   90.00
_cell.angle_gamma   90.00
#
_symmetry.space_group_name_H-M   'P 1'
#
loop_
_entity.id
_entity.type
_entity.pdbx_description
1 polymer ?
#
loop_
_entity_poly.entity_id
_entity_poly.type
_entity_poly.pdbx_seq_one_letter_code
_entity_poly.pdbx_strand_id
1 'polypeptide(L)'
;KRKLQLSPEQCSNFYADQYGKVFFPNLTAYMSSGPLVAMVLARHCAVSYWKELLGPSNSVRARRTHPHSLRAIYGTDDLRNALHGSLNVSSAEREIRFMFPEVILEPIPAGQRARDYLNLYVKPTLLAGLTALCKEKPADPMTWLADWLIEHNPNKPRLQHQITEEE
;
A
#
# COMPACT_ATOMS: atom_id res chain seq x y z
N LYS A 1 -5.92 -6.05 -12.44
CA LYS A 1 -4.69 -6.88 -12.36
C LYS A 1 -3.50 -6.07 -12.84
N ARG A 2 -2.29 -6.29 -12.31
CA ARG A 2 -1.03 -5.65 -12.74
C ARG A 2 0.10 -6.68 -12.77
N LYS A 3 1.03 -6.55 -13.73
CA LYS A 3 2.34 -7.21 -13.68
C LYS A 3 3.35 -6.20 -13.17
N LEU A 4 4.19 -6.58 -12.23
CA LEU A 4 5.22 -5.72 -11.67
C LEU A 4 6.39 -6.55 -11.13
N GLN A 5 7.53 -5.91 -10.91
CA GLN A 5 8.67 -6.50 -10.22
C GLN A 5 9.03 -5.57 -9.07
N LEU A 6 9.04 -6.11 -7.84
CA LEU A 6 9.32 -5.33 -6.65
C LEU A 6 10.83 -5.29 -6.39
N SER A 7 11.33 -4.15 -5.94
CA SER A 7 12.68 -4.07 -5.38
C SER A 7 12.74 -4.76 -4.00
N PRO A 8 13.94 -5.15 -3.52
CA PRO A 8 14.10 -5.68 -2.16
C PRO A 8 13.54 -4.76 -1.08
N GLU A 9 13.68 -3.44 -1.23
CA GLU A 9 13.15 -2.43 -0.31
C GLU A 9 11.62 -2.41 -0.34
N GLN A 10 11.02 -2.47 -1.53
CA GLN A 10 9.56 -2.54 -1.67
C GLN A 10 9.00 -3.84 -1.07
N CYS A 11 9.67 -4.98 -1.27
CA CYS A 11 9.31 -6.24 -0.62
C CYS A 11 9.41 -6.14 0.90
N SER A 12 10.46 -5.50 1.41
CA SER A 12 10.66 -5.30 2.85
C SER A 12 9.56 -4.43 3.46
N ASN A 13 9.16 -3.36 2.77
CA ASN A 13 8.03 -2.51 3.16
C ASN A 13 6.70 -3.27 3.11
N PHE A 14 6.47 -4.09 2.07
CA PHE A 14 5.25 -4.88 1.94
C PHE A 14 5.11 -5.93 3.06
N TYR A 15 6.22 -6.54 3.48
CA TYR A 15 6.27 -7.54 4.54
C TYR A 15 6.70 -6.98 5.90
N ALA A 16 6.54 -5.68 6.16
CA ALA A 16 7.02 -5.04 7.40
C ALA A 16 6.53 -5.74 8.70
N ASP A 17 5.31 -6.29 8.70
CA ASP A 17 4.76 -7.07 9.83
C ASP A 17 5.55 -8.36 10.15
N GLN A 18 6.43 -8.79 9.25
CA GLN A 18 7.30 -9.96 9.40
C GLN A 18 8.74 -9.59 9.79
N TYR A 19 9.04 -8.30 9.97
CA TYR A 19 10.35 -7.84 10.39
C TYR A 19 10.79 -8.50 11.70
N GLY A 20 12.08 -8.83 11.80
CA GLY A 20 12.66 -9.52 12.96
C GLY A 20 12.49 -11.05 12.95
N LYS A 21 11.71 -11.62 12.03
CA LYS A 21 11.61 -13.08 11.88
C LYS A 21 12.82 -13.63 11.13
N VAL A 22 13.32 -14.79 11.52
CA VAL A 22 14.52 -15.44 10.92
C VAL A 22 14.39 -15.63 9.40
N PHE A 23 13.18 -15.91 8.91
CA PHE A 23 12.93 -16.10 7.49
C PHE A 23 12.74 -14.80 6.68
N PHE A 24 12.66 -13.64 7.32
CA PHE A 24 12.33 -12.36 6.68
C PHE A 24 13.31 -11.98 5.54
N PRO A 25 14.64 -12.07 5.70
CA PRO A 25 15.56 -11.74 4.61
C PRO A 25 15.40 -12.64 3.39
N ASN A 26 15.14 -13.93 3.60
CA ASN A 26 14.91 -14.88 2.51
C ASN A 26 13.57 -14.62 1.82
N LEU A 27 12.55 -14.20 2.57
CA LEU A 27 11.26 -13.81 2.03
C LEU A 27 11.38 -12.60 1.11
N THR A 28 12.04 -11.53 1.56
CA THR A 28 12.19 -10.31 0.77
C THR A 28 13.03 -10.57 -0.48
N ALA A 29 14.15 -11.29 -0.36
CA ALA A 29 15.01 -11.66 -1.48
C ALA A 29 14.28 -12.52 -2.54
N TYR A 30 13.48 -13.50 -2.10
CA TYR A 30 12.71 -14.33 -3.02
C TYR A 30 11.64 -13.51 -3.74
N MET A 31 10.89 -12.67 -3.03
CA MET A 31 9.81 -11.89 -3.60
C MET A 31 10.29 -10.79 -4.57
N SER A 32 11.53 -10.33 -4.43
CA SER A 32 12.16 -9.40 -5.38
C SER A 32 12.92 -10.09 -6.52
N SER A 33 13.05 -11.43 -6.50
CA SER A 33 13.89 -12.15 -7.47
C SER A 33 13.34 -12.18 -8.90
N GLY A 34 12.09 -11.77 -9.11
CA GLY A 34 11.46 -11.79 -10.43
C GLY A 34 10.10 -11.10 -10.48
N PRO A 35 9.44 -11.09 -11.65
CA PRO A 35 8.14 -10.46 -11.83
C PRO A 35 7.03 -11.25 -11.14
N LEU A 36 6.03 -10.53 -10.65
CA LEU A 36 4.81 -11.05 -10.04
C LEU A 36 3.55 -10.47 -10.71
N VAL A 37 2.41 -11.10 -10.43
CA VAL A 37 1.09 -10.61 -10.83
C VAL A 37 0.31 -10.23 -9.58
N ALA A 38 -0.03 -8.95 -9.45
CA ALA A 38 -0.93 -8.46 -8.42
C ALA A 38 -2.37 -8.42 -8.92
N MET A 39 -3.31 -8.89 -8.09
CA MET A 39 -4.73 -8.95 -8.40
C MET A 39 -5.55 -8.48 -7.20
N VAL A 40 -6.64 -7.76 -7.47
CA VAL A 40 -7.68 -7.45 -6.48
C VAL A 40 -8.88 -8.34 -6.84
N LEU A 41 -9.32 -9.16 -5.90
CA LEU A 41 -10.44 -10.08 -6.08
C LEU A 41 -11.66 -9.55 -5.33
N ALA A 42 -12.82 -9.54 -5.98
CA ALA A 42 -14.07 -9.08 -5.42
C ALA A 42 -15.05 -10.24 -5.27
N ARG A 43 -15.60 -10.40 -4.06
CA ARG A 43 -16.61 -11.40 -3.70
C ARG A 43 -17.18 -11.04 -2.32
N HIS A 44 -18.41 -11.45 -2.05
CA HIS A 44 -18.85 -11.62 -0.66
C HIS A 44 -17.88 -12.57 0.08
N CYS A 45 -17.40 -12.17 1.25
CA CYS A 45 -16.40 -12.91 2.02
C CYS A 45 -15.11 -13.25 1.23
N ALA A 46 -14.64 -12.35 0.36
CA ALA A 46 -13.49 -12.59 -0.53
C ALA A 46 -12.23 -13.07 0.19
N VAL A 47 -11.87 -12.46 1.33
CA VAL A 47 -10.63 -12.79 2.05
C VAL A 47 -10.67 -14.22 2.58
N SER A 48 -11.75 -14.64 3.25
CA SER A 48 -11.86 -15.99 3.78
C SER A 48 -11.93 -17.02 2.66
N TYR A 49 -12.74 -16.76 1.62
CA TYR A 49 -12.88 -17.67 0.49
C TYR A 49 -11.56 -17.84 -0.28
N TRP A 50 -10.81 -16.75 -0.50
CA TRP A 50 -9.50 -16.83 -1.16
C TRP A 50 -8.52 -17.68 -0.34
N LYS A 51 -8.49 -17.49 0.99
CA LYS A 51 -7.62 -18.29 1.88
C LYS A 51 -7.98 -19.78 1.88
N GLU A 52 -9.26 -20.10 1.81
CA GLU A 52 -9.72 -21.49 1.66
C GLU A 52 -9.21 -22.10 0.35
N LEU A 53 -9.37 -21.39 -0.77
CA LEU A 53 -8.91 -21.83 -2.08
C LEU A 53 -7.38 -21.99 -2.16
N LEU A 54 -6.64 -21.09 -1.48
CA LEU A 54 -5.19 -21.17 -1.36
C LEU A 54 -4.75 -22.42 -0.60
N GLY A 55 -5.45 -22.79 0.47
CA GLY A 55 -5.04 -23.82 1.40
C GLY A 55 -3.87 -23.39 2.30
N PRO A 56 -3.32 -24.33 3.10
CA PRO A 56 -2.25 -24.05 4.06
C PRO A 56 -1.00 -23.42 3.42
N SER A 57 -0.33 -22.48 4.12
CA SER A 57 0.85 -21.79 3.60
C SER A 57 2.04 -22.69 3.29
N ASN A 58 2.21 -23.77 4.05
CA ASN A 58 3.20 -24.82 3.80
C ASN A 58 2.65 -25.78 2.73
N SER A 59 3.30 -25.82 1.57
CA SER A 59 2.83 -26.57 0.39
C SER A 59 2.83 -28.09 0.62
N VAL A 60 3.75 -28.61 1.44
CA VAL A 60 3.80 -30.04 1.81
C VAL A 60 2.57 -30.42 2.65
N ARG A 61 2.21 -29.58 3.62
CA ARG A 61 1.00 -29.75 4.42
C ARG A 61 -0.26 -29.57 3.58
N ALA A 62 -0.26 -28.63 2.64
CA ALA A 62 -1.36 -28.43 1.70
C ALA A 62 -1.62 -29.70 0.87
N ARG A 63 -0.59 -30.32 0.30
CA ARG A 63 -0.73 -31.60 -0.44
C ARG A 63 -1.36 -32.72 0.39
N ARG A 64 -1.04 -32.80 1.68
CA ARG A 64 -1.58 -33.83 2.58
C ARG A 64 -3.02 -33.59 3.02
N THR A 65 -3.39 -32.34 3.25
CA THR A 65 -4.65 -31.99 3.94
C THR A 65 -5.70 -31.39 3.00
N HIS A 66 -5.26 -30.69 1.96
CA HIS A 66 -6.09 -29.99 0.97
C HIS A 66 -5.50 -30.22 -0.43
N PRO A 67 -5.50 -31.47 -0.93
CA PRO A 67 -4.76 -31.86 -2.15
C PRO A 67 -5.21 -31.08 -3.41
N HIS A 68 -6.42 -30.54 -3.41
CA HIS A 68 -6.97 -29.72 -4.50
C HIS A 68 -6.78 -28.21 -4.32
N SER A 69 -6.14 -27.76 -3.22
CA SER A 69 -5.86 -26.35 -3.00
C SER A 69 -4.78 -25.84 -3.96
N LEU A 70 -4.80 -24.54 -4.25
CA LEU A 70 -3.85 -23.97 -5.20
C LEU A 70 -2.39 -24.12 -4.76
N ARG A 71 -2.11 -24.02 -3.45
CA ARG A 71 -0.74 -24.25 -2.92
C ARG A 71 -0.31 -25.71 -2.97
N ALA A 72 -1.25 -26.66 -2.92
CA ALA A 72 -0.93 -28.07 -3.11
C ALA A 72 -0.52 -28.37 -4.56
N ILE A 73 -1.22 -27.75 -5.52
CA ILE A 73 -1.03 -27.96 -6.96
C ILE A 73 0.22 -27.22 -7.48
N TYR A 74 0.42 -25.96 -7.07
CA TYR A 74 1.45 -25.07 -7.65
C TYR A 74 2.62 -24.75 -6.72
N GLY A 75 2.49 -24.96 -5.42
CA GLY A 75 3.53 -24.64 -4.44
C GLY A 75 4.57 -25.76 -4.30
N THR A 76 5.84 -25.40 -4.17
CA THR A 76 6.93 -26.38 -4.02
C THR A 76 7.30 -26.57 -2.54
N ASP A 77 7.51 -25.47 -1.83
CA ASP A 77 7.94 -25.44 -0.42
C ASP A 77 7.19 -24.34 0.37
N ASP A 78 7.70 -23.99 1.56
CA ASP A 78 7.06 -23.03 2.47
C ASP A 78 7.22 -21.58 2.03
N LEU A 79 8.37 -21.26 1.41
CA LEU A 79 8.67 -19.94 0.88
C LEU A 79 8.10 -19.80 -0.54
N ARG A 80 8.24 -20.84 -1.36
CA ARG A 80 7.80 -20.93 -2.75
C ARG A 80 6.44 -21.60 -2.85
N ASN A 81 5.44 -20.99 -2.23
CA ASN A 81 4.07 -21.50 -2.21
C ASN A 81 3.18 -20.95 -3.35
N ALA A 82 3.79 -20.35 -4.37
CA ALA A 82 3.18 -19.77 -5.58
C ALA A 82 2.23 -18.59 -5.39
N LEU A 83 1.47 -18.50 -4.28
CA LEU A 83 0.39 -17.54 -4.12
C LEU A 83 0.35 -16.90 -2.73
N HIS A 84 0.18 -15.57 -2.73
CA HIS A 84 -0.08 -14.75 -1.55
C HIS A 84 -1.58 -14.45 -1.40
N GLY A 85 -2.00 -14.21 -0.16
CA GLY A 85 -3.35 -13.75 0.15
C GLY A 85 -3.35 -12.99 1.47
N SER A 86 -4.06 -11.88 1.52
CA SER A 86 -4.15 -11.02 2.71
C SER A 86 -4.74 -11.78 3.90
N LEU A 87 -4.23 -11.51 5.10
CA LEU A 87 -4.61 -12.25 6.30
C LEU A 87 -6.08 -11.98 6.72
N ASN A 88 -6.48 -10.71 6.64
CA ASN A 88 -7.77 -10.16 7.04
C ASN A 88 -8.10 -8.92 6.18
N VAL A 89 -9.26 -8.30 6.41
CA VAL A 89 -9.72 -7.11 5.64
C VAL A 89 -8.77 -5.93 5.79
N SER A 90 -8.27 -5.65 7.00
CA SER A 90 -7.34 -4.53 7.23
C SER A 90 -6.02 -4.72 6.46
N SER A 91 -5.47 -5.94 6.44
CA SER A 91 -4.29 -6.26 5.62
C SER A 91 -4.60 -6.12 4.14
N ALA A 92 -5.78 -6.56 3.68
CA ALA A 92 -6.20 -6.45 2.29
C ALA A 92 -6.26 -4.98 1.84
N GLU A 93 -6.87 -4.10 2.63
CA GLU A 93 -6.93 -2.66 2.31
C GLU A 93 -5.53 -2.03 2.18
N ARG A 94 -4.63 -2.35 3.13
CA ARG A 94 -3.24 -1.86 3.10
C ARG A 94 -2.48 -2.39 1.87
N GLU A 95 -2.58 -3.69 1.60
CA GLU A 95 -1.91 -4.35 0.49
C GLU A 95 -2.46 -3.87 -0.87
N ILE A 96 -3.77 -3.61 -0.98
CA ILE A 96 -4.38 -3.02 -2.18
C ILE A 96 -3.86 -1.60 -2.39
N ARG A 97 -3.85 -0.74 -1.37
CA ARG A 97 -3.29 0.63 -1.48
C ARG A 97 -1.82 0.61 -1.89
N PHE A 98 -1.04 -0.34 -1.38
CA PHE A 98 0.36 -0.51 -1.75
C PHE A 98 0.53 -0.89 -3.23
N MET A 99 -0.24 -1.88 -3.71
CA MET A 99 -0.10 -2.41 -5.07
C MET A 99 -0.87 -1.60 -6.13
N PHE A 100 -1.86 -0.82 -5.72
CA PHE A 100 -2.79 -0.06 -6.55
C PHE A 100 -3.12 1.29 -5.88
N PRO A 101 -2.17 2.25 -5.85
CA PRO A 101 -2.32 3.51 -5.10
C PRO A 101 -3.51 4.36 -5.57
N GLU A 102 -3.88 4.25 -6.85
CA GLU A 102 -5.01 4.99 -7.45
C GLU A 102 -6.37 4.31 -7.26
N VAL A 103 -6.43 3.16 -6.57
CA VAL A 103 -7.70 2.46 -6.34
C VAL A 103 -8.44 3.09 -5.17
N ILE A 104 -9.69 3.47 -5.44
CA ILE A 104 -10.65 3.85 -4.40
C ILE A 104 -11.17 2.57 -3.74
N LEU A 105 -10.97 2.46 -2.43
CA LEU A 105 -11.50 1.37 -1.62
C LEU A 105 -12.86 1.75 -1.06
N GLU A 106 -13.86 0.92 -1.34
CA GLU A 106 -15.20 1.07 -0.77
C GLU A 106 -15.36 0.28 0.54
N PRO A 107 -16.21 0.76 1.47
CA PRO A 107 -16.95 2.02 1.39
C PRO A 107 -16.05 3.23 1.64
N ILE A 108 -16.31 4.33 0.92
CA ILE A 108 -15.65 5.60 1.19
C ILE A 108 -15.94 5.99 2.65
N PRO A 109 -14.92 6.34 3.46
CA PRO A 109 -15.14 6.75 4.84
C PRO A 109 -16.17 7.89 4.92
N ALA A 110 -17.18 7.70 5.76
CA ALA A 110 -18.25 8.68 6.00
C ALA A 110 -18.41 8.94 7.51
N GLY A 111 -19.18 9.97 7.86
CA GLY A 111 -19.49 10.30 9.25
C GLY A 111 -18.23 10.62 10.07
N GLN A 112 -18.09 9.98 11.24
CA GLN A 112 -16.97 10.27 12.15
C GLN A 112 -15.61 9.93 11.54
N ARG A 113 -15.49 8.83 10.80
CA ARG A 113 -14.23 8.44 10.14
C ARG A 113 -13.74 9.50 9.14
N ALA A 114 -14.67 10.10 8.38
CA ALA A 114 -14.34 11.19 7.46
C ALA A 114 -13.88 12.44 8.23
N ARG A 115 -14.57 12.78 9.32
CA ARG A 115 -14.21 13.92 10.18
C ARG A 115 -12.82 13.74 10.80
N ASP A 116 -12.52 12.55 11.31
CA ASP A 116 -11.22 12.23 11.91
C ASP A 116 -10.10 12.35 10.86
N TYR A 117 -10.31 11.80 9.66
CA TYR A 117 -9.35 11.93 8.56
C TYR A 117 -9.10 13.40 8.20
N LEU A 118 -10.16 14.20 8.01
CA LEU A 118 -10.04 15.61 7.71
C LEU A 118 -9.30 16.36 8.83
N ASN A 119 -9.63 16.09 10.10
CA ASN A 119 -9.00 16.74 11.25
C ASN A 119 -7.51 16.42 11.36
N LEU A 120 -7.12 15.17 11.12
CA LEU A 120 -5.74 14.70 11.29
C LEU A 120 -4.85 15.10 10.11
N TYR A 121 -5.35 15.01 8.88
CA TYR A 121 -4.51 15.05 7.69
C TYR A 121 -4.74 16.26 6.78
N VAL A 122 -5.90 16.93 6.85
CA VAL A 122 -6.26 18.02 5.92
C VAL A 122 -6.31 19.36 6.65
N LYS A 123 -7.03 19.44 7.76
CA LYS A 123 -7.30 20.69 8.48
C LYS A 123 -6.03 21.44 8.93
N PRO A 124 -4.98 20.81 9.46
CA PRO A 124 -3.82 21.57 9.95
C PRO A 124 -3.17 22.43 8.85
N THR A 125 -2.92 21.84 7.69
CA THR A 125 -2.30 22.53 6.55
C THR A 125 -3.30 23.46 5.85
N LEU A 126 -4.55 23.01 5.64
CA LEU A 126 -5.55 23.83 4.96
C LEU A 126 -5.90 25.09 5.77
N LEU A 127 -6.05 24.98 7.08
CA LEU A 127 -6.34 26.12 7.95
C LEU A 127 -5.20 27.14 7.93
N ALA A 128 -3.95 26.68 7.97
CA ALA A 128 -2.78 27.54 7.84
C ALA A 128 -2.76 28.29 6.50
N GLY A 129 -3.04 27.58 5.39
CA GLY A 129 -3.10 28.16 4.05
C GLY A 129 -4.23 29.17 3.90
N LEU A 130 -5.43 28.86 4.39
CA LEU A 130 -6.57 29.79 4.39
C LEU A 130 -6.28 31.04 5.25
N THR A 131 -5.62 30.86 6.40
CA THR A 131 -5.21 31.98 7.25
C THR A 131 -4.20 32.89 6.54
N ALA A 132 -3.24 32.31 5.81
CA ALA A 132 -2.27 33.07 5.02
C ALA A 132 -2.95 33.79 3.83
N LEU A 133 -3.87 33.11 3.13
CA LEU A 133 -4.64 33.68 2.04
C LEU A 133 -5.42 34.94 2.47
N CYS A 134 -6.07 34.89 3.65
CA CYS A 134 -6.80 36.04 4.19
C CYS A 134 -5.90 37.24 4.52
N LYS A 135 -4.61 37.00 4.82
CA LYS A 135 -3.63 38.06 5.08
C LYS A 135 -3.12 38.69 3.79
N GLU A 136 -2.72 37.87 2.83
CA GLU A 136 -2.11 38.31 1.57
C GLU A 136 -3.12 38.92 0.58
N LYS A 137 -4.36 38.40 0.53
CA LYS A 137 -5.43 38.86 -0.37
C LYS A 137 -4.98 39.01 -1.84
N PRO A 138 -4.43 37.95 -2.44
CA PRO A 138 -3.97 37.98 -3.83
C PRO A 138 -5.14 38.20 -4.79
N ALA A 139 -4.83 38.67 -6.02
CA ALA A 139 -5.83 38.88 -7.07
C ALA A 139 -6.52 37.57 -7.52
N ASP A 140 -5.81 36.44 -7.46
CA ASP A 140 -6.35 35.10 -7.69
C ASP A 140 -6.17 34.22 -6.43
N PRO A 141 -7.17 34.21 -5.53
CA PRO A 141 -7.12 33.44 -4.29
C PRO A 141 -7.00 31.93 -4.46
N MET A 142 -7.56 31.38 -5.55
CA MET A 142 -7.64 29.93 -5.74
C MET A 142 -6.30 29.37 -6.19
N THR A 143 -5.71 29.97 -7.21
CA THR A 143 -4.38 29.57 -7.71
C THR A 143 -3.33 29.78 -6.62
N TRP A 144 -3.37 30.93 -5.95
CA TRP A 144 -2.44 31.21 -4.85
C TRP A 144 -2.53 30.18 -3.72
N LEU A 145 -3.74 29.79 -3.30
CA LEU A 145 -3.90 28.79 -2.24
C LEU A 145 -3.42 27.41 -2.70
N ALA A 146 -3.66 27.04 -3.96
CA ALA A 146 -3.18 25.78 -4.52
C ALA A 146 -1.65 25.70 -4.49
N ASP A 147 -0.97 26.75 -4.96
CA ASP A 147 0.50 26.84 -4.94
C ASP A 147 1.03 26.81 -3.50
N TRP A 148 0.41 27.59 -2.60
CA TRP A 148 0.76 27.61 -1.18
C TRP A 148 0.68 26.21 -0.57
N LEU A 149 -0.40 25.45 -0.83
CA LEU A 149 -0.59 24.10 -0.32
C LEU A 149 0.44 23.11 -0.89
N ILE A 150 0.85 23.28 -2.15
CA ILE A 150 1.88 22.45 -2.77
C ILE A 150 3.24 22.70 -2.09
N GLU A 151 3.60 23.96 -1.85
CA GLU A 151 4.85 24.36 -1.18
C GLU A 151 4.90 24.01 0.32
N HIS A 152 3.73 23.96 0.97
CA HIS A 152 3.59 23.71 2.41
C HIS A 152 3.05 22.31 2.72
N ASN A 153 3.18 21.38 1.77
CA ASN A 153 2.74 20.00 1.97
C ASN A 153 3.65 19.28 2.99
N PRO A 154 3.14 18.90 4.18
CA PRO A 154 3.95 18.24 5.21
C PRO A 154 4.40 16.83 4.81
N ASN A 155 3.81 16.24 3.76
CA ASN A 155 4.11 14.89 3.29
C ASN A 155 5.12 14.87 2.14
N LYS A 156 5.60 16.03 1.67
CA LYS A 156 6.67 16.11 0.67
C LYS A 156 7.88 16.85 1.24
N PRO A 157 9.10 16.32 1.08
CA PRO A 157 10.29 17.05 1.46
C PRO A 157 10.44 18.31 0.61
N ARG A 158 10.89 19.41 1.22
CA ARG A 158 11.25 20.63 0.50
C ARG A 158 12.60 20.43 -0.17
N LEU A 159 12.60 20.15 -1.47
CA LEU A 159 13.82 20.05 -2.26
C LEU A 159 14.32 21.47 -2.58
N GLN A 160 15.31 21.97 -1.84
CA GLN A 160 16.06 23.16 -2.26
C GLN A 160 16.96 22.74 -3.43
N HIS A 161 16.64 23.18 -4.65
CA HIS A 161 17.60 23.12 -5.74
C HIS A 161 18.69 24.16 -5.44
N GLN A 162 19.86 23.71 -4.97
CA GLN A 162 21.06 24.51 -5.09
C GLN A 162 21.41 24.51 -6.58
N ILE A 163 21.16 25.64 -7.26
CA ILE A 163 21.75 25.90 -8.56
C ILE A 163 23.23 26.13 -8.28
N THR A 164 24.06 25.10 -8.42
CA THR A 164 25.49 25.31 -8.64
C THR A 164 25.62 25.92 -10.03
N GLU A 165 25.73 27.24 -10.08
CA GLU A 165 26.34 27.92 -11.22
C GLU A 165 27.80 27.49 -11.24
N GLU A 166 28.15 26.60 -12.17
CA GLU A 166 29.54 26.31 -12.50
C GLU A 166 30.09 27.52 -13.27
N GLU A 167 30.98 28.29 -12.62
CA GLU A 167 31.84 29.30 -13.25
C GLU A 167 32.94 28.68 -14.11
#